data_AF-A0A7K4FT02-F1
#
_entry.id   AF-A0A7K4FT02-F1
#
_cell.length_a   1.000
_cell.length_b   1.000
_cell.length_c   1.000
_cell.angle_alpha   90.00
_cell.angle_beta   90.00
_cell.angle_gamma   90.00
#
_symmetry.space_group_name_H-M   'P 1'
#
loop_
_entity.id
_entity.type
_entity.pdbx_description
1 polymer ?
#
loop_
_entity_poly.entity_id
_entity_poly.type
_entity_poly.pdbx_seq_one_letter_code
_entity_poly.pdbx_strand_id
1 'polypeptide(L)'
;MSRAPTKWKCDLCNNAIYWDELFTYTSKKNVVHFNCFKDKALKTTKIDEKQIRTIVDSLEDELKMITLYKQRIPLVTDEEVKKFMEQAEKDAEKNSAMLTRAVEKLSRVLE
;
A
#
# COMPACT_ATOMS: atom_id res chain seq x y z
N MET A 1 22.67 -1.42 9.54
CA MET A 1 21.66 -2.14 10.35
C MET A 1 20.86 -3.02 9.41
N SER A 2 20.74 -4.32 9.70
CA SER A 2 20.03 -5.30 8.88
C SER A 2 18.55 -4.94 8.82
N ARG A 3 18.00 -4.75 7.60
CA ARG A 3 16.56 -4.52 7.39
C ARG A 3 15.79 -5.70 7.97
N ALA A 4 14.83 -5.45 8.86
CA ALA A 4 14.00 -6.51 9.42
C ALA A 4 13.06 -7.04 8.31
N PRO A 5 13.23 -8.29 7.84
CA PRO A 5 12.34 -8.84 6.83
C PRO A 5 10.97 -9.09 7.44
N THR A 6 9.92 -8.90 6.65
CA THR A 6 8.60 -9.40 6.99
C THR A 6 8.56 -10.93 6.79
N LYS A 7 7.47 -11.56 7.22
CA LYS A 7 7.20 -12.98 6.92
C LYS A 7 6.74 -13.23 5.47
N TRP A 8 6.51 -12.16 4.70
CA TRP A 8 5.90 -12.24 3.38
C TRP A 8 6.94 -12.12 2.27
N LYS A 9 6.65 -12.80 1.16
CA LYS A 9 7.35 -12.63 -0.11
C LYS A 9 6.41 -11.95 -1.10
N CYS A 10 6.97 -11.12 -1.97
CA CYS A 10 6.19 -10.49 -3.02
C CYS A 10 5.76 -11.53 -4.05
N ASP A 11 4.46 -11.62 -4.30
CA ASP A 11 3.87 -12.55 -5.27
C ASP A 11 4.26 -12.27 -6.74
N LEU A 12 4.82 -11.09 -7.02
CA LEU A 12 5.22 -10.67 -8.37
C LEU A 12 6.71 -10.92 -8.67
N CYS A 13 7.61 -10.65 -7.73
CA CYS A 13 9.06 -10.78 -7.92
C CYS A 13 9.70 -11.89 -7.07
N ASN A 14 8.92 -12.53 -6.19
CA ASN A 14 9.33 -13.59 -5.27
C ASN A 14 10.43 -13.21 -4.25
N ASN A 15 10.78 -11.92 -4.17
CA ASN A 15 11.71 -11.39 -3.18
C ASN A 15 11.03 -11.19 -1.82
N ALA A 16 11.82 -11.19 -0.75
CA ALA A 16 11.33 -10.86 0.59
C ALA A 16 10.84 -9.40 0.62
N ILE A 17 9.75 -9.16 1.34
CA ILE A 17 9.26 -7.81 1.65
C ILE A 17 9.86 -7.40 2.99
N TYR A 18 10.42 -6.20 3.08
CA TYR A 18 10.94 -5.66 4.33
C TYR A 18 9.95 -4.67 4.96
N TRP A 19 10.01 -4.49 6.28
CA TRP A 19 9.10 -3.57 6.98
C TRP A 19 9.30 -2.10 6.61
N ASP A 20 10.47 -1.74 6.06
CA ASP A 20 10.75 -0.40 5.55
C ASP A 20 10.29 -0.19 4.10
N GLU A 21 9.75 -1.21 3.45
CA GLU A 21 9.23 -1.13 2.09
C GLU A 21 7.70 -0.95 2.09
N LEU A 22 7.19 -0.17 1.13
CA LEU A 22 5.76 -0.10 0.89
C LEU A 22 5.29 -1.38 0.21
N PHE A 23 4.24 -1.98 0.77
CA PHE A 23 3.59 -3.15 0.21
C PHE A 23 2.07 -3.01 0.31
N THR A 24 1.35 -3.73 -0.54
CA THR A 24 -0.11 -3.78 -0.51
C THR A 24 -0.61 -5.22 -0.55
N TYR A 25 -1.84 -5.42 -0.08
CA TYR A 25 -2.56 -6.68 -0.12
C TYR A 25 -3.49 -6.71 -1.31
N THR A 26 -3.30 -7.72 -2.16
CA THR A 26 -4.14 -7.92 -3.33
C THR A 26 -5.49 -8.52 -2.96
N SER A 27 -6.48 -8.47 -3.86
CA SER A 27 -7.79 -9.13 -3.64
C SER A 27 -7.67 -10.63 -3.41
N LYS A 28 -6.62 -11.28 -3.93
CA LYS A 28 -6.29 -12.70 -3.68
C LYS A 28 -5.62 -12.94 -2.31
N LYS A 29 -5.52 -11.91 -1.46
CA LYS A 29 -4.81 -11.92 -0.16
C LYS A 29 -3.30 -12.17 -0.28
N ASN A 30 -2.73 -11.98 -1.47
CA ASN A 30 -1.29 -12.04 -1.67
C ASN A 30 -0.67 -10.69 -1.34
N VAL A 31 0.56 -10.71 -0.83
CA VAL A 31 1.31 -9.49 -0.50
C VAL A 31 2.25 -9.17 -1.65
N VAL A 32 2.28 -7.93 -2.08
CA VAL A 32 3.15 -7.48 -3.17
C VAL A 32 3.84 -6.18 -2.79
N HIS A 33 5.10 -6.02 -3.23
CA HIS A 33 5.74 -4.71 -3.19
C HIS A 33 4.90 -3.71 -3.96
N PHE A 34 4.71 -2.53 -3.38
CA PHE A 34 4.00 -1.45 -4.07
C PHE A 34 4.66 -1.10 -5.40
N ASN A 35 6.00 -1.08 -5.46
CA ASN A 35 6.73 -0.81 -6.70
C ASN A 35 6.47 -1.88 -7.77
N CYS A 36 6.51 -3.17 -7.42
CA CYS A 36 6.17 -4.23 -8.37
C CYS A 36 4.72 -4.13 -8.85
N PHE A 37 3.81 -3.77 -7.94
CA PHE A 37 2.40 -3.55 -8.25
C PHE A 37 2.22 -2.37 -9.21
N LYS A 38 2.84 -1.22 -8.93
CA LYS A 38 2.85 -0.01 -9.76
C LYS A 38 3.39 -0.30 -11.16
N ASP A 39 4.56 -0.93 -11.26
CA ASP A 39 5.19 -1.24 -12.54
C ASP A 39 4.31 -2.16 -13.39
N LYS A 40 3.72 -3.20 -12.78
CA LYS A 40 2.82 -4.10 -13.52
C LYS A 40 1.52 -3.41 -13.90
N ALA A 41 0.97 -2.55 -13.03
CA ALA A 41 -0.26 -1.80 -13.30
C ALA A 41 -0.09 -0.87 -14.50
N LEU A 42 0.99 -0.10 -14.54
CA LEU A 42 1.29 0.82 -15.64
C LEU A 42 1.53 0.10 -16.97
N LYS A 43 2.12 -1.11 -16.95
CA LYS A 43 2.37 -1.89 -18.18
C LYS A 43 1.15 -2.64 -18.72
N THR A 44 0.20 -2.98 -17.85
CA THR A 44 -0.95 -3.85 -18.19
C THR A 44 -2.29 -3.12 -18.18
N THR A 45 -2.28 -1.81 -17.92
CA THR A 45 -3.45 -0.95 -17.93
C THR A 45 -4.10 -0.94 -19.31
N LYS A 46 -5.43 -0.91 -19.34
CA LYS A 46 -6.22 -0.68 -20.56
C LYS A 46 -6.84 0.72 -20.62
N ILE A 47 -6.62 1.51 -19.57
CA ILE A 47 -7.09 2.89 -19.46
C ILE A 47 -5.94 3.85 -19.73
N ASP A 48 -6.30 5.12 -19.89
CA ASP A 48 -5.35 6.22 -20.04
C ASP A 48 -4.26 6.19 -18.97
N GLU A 49 -3.01 6.37 -19.39
CA GLU A 49 -1.83 6.27 -18.53
C GLU A 49 -1.87 7.31 -17.41
N LYS A 50 -2.31 8.54 -17.70
CA LYS A 50 -2.43 9.60 -16.70
C LYS A 50 -3.49 9.26 -15.66
N GLN A 51 -4.60 8.65 -16.08
CA GLN A 51 -5.64 8.20 -15.17
C GLN A 51 -5.14 7.10 -14.22
N ILE A 52 -4.54 6.02 -14.74
CA ILE A 52 -4.04 4.94 -13.86
C ILE A 52 -2.92 5.44 -12.94
N ARG A 53 -2.05 6.31 -13.42
CA ARG A 53 -0.96 6.87 -12.64
C ARG A 53 -1.48 7.71 -11.48
N THR A 54 -2.53 8.50 -11.70
CA THR A 54 -3.19 9.27 -10.62
C THR A 54 -3.72 8.36 -9.51
N ILE A 55 -4.33 7.23 -9.88
CA ILE A 55 -4.88 6.25 -8.92
C ILE A 55 -3.75 5.56 -8.15
N VAL A 56 -2.68 5.15 -8.86
CA VAL A 56 -1.53 4.47 -8.26
C VAL A 56 -0.72 5.42 -7.35
N ASP A 57 -0.55 6.69 -7.74
CA ASP A 57 0.12 7.68 -6.90
C ASP A 57 -0.73 7.99 -5.64
N SER A 58 -2.06 8.05 -5.78
CA SER A 58 -2.96 8.17 -4.62
C SER A 58 -2.84 6.97 -3.67
N LEU A 59 -2.70 5.76 -4.20
CA LEU A 59 -2.44 4.55 -3.40
C LEU A 59 -1.09 4.65 -2.68
N GLU A 60 -0.06 5.14 -3.36
CA GLU A 60 1.27 5.35 -2.77
C GLU A 60 1.20 6.27 -1.54
N ASP A 61 0.46 7.37 -1.67
CA ASP A 61 0.31 8.36 -0.62
C ASP A 61 -0.45 7.79 0.59
N GLU A 62 -1.53 7.03 0.37
CA GLU A 62 -2.24 6.33 1.46
C GLU A 62 -1.33 5.34 2.20
N LEU A 63 -0.51 4.56 1.49
CA LEU A 63 0.46 3.64 2.10
C LEU A 63 1.53 4.36 2.93
N LYS A 64 2.01 5.51 2.43
CA LYS A 64 2.92 6.38 3.20
C LYS A 64 2.25 6.94 4.44
N MET A 65 1.00 7.37 4.34
CA MET A 65 0.24 7.92 5.47
C MET A 65 0.07 6.89 6.59
N ILE A 66 -0.27 5.63 6.26
CA ILE A 66 -0.32 4.53 7.25
C ILE A 66 1.00 4.40 7.99
N THR A 67 2.12 4.41 7.26
CA THR A 67 3.47 4.29 7.84
C THR A 67 3.78 5.47 8.76
N LEU A 68 3.43 6.69 8.34
CA LEU A 68 3.59 7.90 9.15
C LEU A 68 2.73 7.87 10.42
N TYR A 69 1.47 7.41 10.33
CA TYR A 69 0.61 7.26 11.50
C TYR A 69 1.20 6.26 12.49
N LYS A 70 1.65 5.08 12.03
CA LYS A 70 2.29 4.06 12.89
C LYS A 70 3.54 4.58 13.62
N GLN A 71 4.30 5.49 13.00
CA GLN A 71 5.47 6.13 13.62
C GLN A 71 5.08 7.25 14.60
N ARG A 72 4.00 7.99 14.32
CA ARG A 72 3.61 9.20 15.08
C ARG A 72 2.66 8.93 16.23
N ILE A 73 1.74 7.98 16.11
CA ILE A 73 0.78 7.60 17.16
C ILE A 73 1.46 7.31 18.50
N PRO A 74 2.58 6.55 18.57
CA PRO A 74 3.27 6.29 19.84
C PRO A 74 3.86 7.54 20.51
N LEU A 75 4.04 8.64 19.77
CA LEU A 75 4.58 9.91 20.28
C LEU A 75 3.50 10.81 20.88
N VAL A 76 2.21 10.49 20.68
CA VAL A 76 1.08 11.26 21.20
C VAL A 76 0.75 10.81 22.62
N THR A 77 0.83 11.74 23.56
CA THR A 77 0.54 11.49 24.98
C THR A 77 -0.94 11.68 25.34
N ASP A 78 -1.67 12.47 24.54
CA ASP A 78 -3.11 12.70 24.73
C ASP A 78 -3.91 11.53 24.15
N GLU A 79 -4.63 10.80 25.02
CA GLU A 79 -5.36 9.59 24.65
C GLU A 79 -6.58 9.84 23.74
N GLU A 80 -7.18 11.03 23.79
CA GLU A 80 -8.28 11.39 22.88
C GLU A 80 -7.75 11.65 21.47
N VAL A 81 -6.69 12.45 21.36
CA VAL A 81 -6.01 12.72 20.07
C VAL A 81 -5.46 11.42 19.47
N LYS A 82 -4.90 10.55 20.31
CA LYS A 82 -4.38 9.24 19.89
C LYS A 82 -5.48 8.38 19.26
N LYS A 83 -6.68 8.33 19.85
CA LYS A 83 -7.83 7.61 19.26
C LYS A 83 -8.23 8.17 17.90
N PHE A 84 -8.20 9.49 17.71
CA PHE A 84 -8.48 10.11 16.41
C PHE A 84 -7.42 9.71 15.37
N MET A 85 -6.14 9.68 15.76
CA MET A 85 -5.06 9.26 14.86
C MET A 85 -5.11 7.77 14.53
N GLU A 86 -5.44 6.89 15.48
CA GLU A 86 -5.68 5.46 15.22
C GLU A 86 -6.88 5.24 14.28
N GLN A 87 -7.92 6.06 14.40
CA GLN A 87 -9.05 6.00 13.47
C GLN A 87 -8.64 6.46 12.06
N ALA A 88 -7.89 7.55 11.96
CA ALA A 88 -7.36 8.05 10.68
C ALA A 88 -6.43 7.03 10.00
N GLU A 89 -5.60 6.32 10.78
CA GLU A 89 -4.76 5.22 10.29
C GLU A 89 -5.60 4.07 9.71
N LYS A 90 -6.64 3.63 10.42
CA LYS A 90 -7.56 2.59 9.93
C LYS A 90 -8.29 3.02 8.66
N ASP A 91 -8.63 4.29 8.53
CA ASP A 91 -9.30 4.80 7.33
C ASP A 91 -8.33 4.87 6.14
N ALA A 92 -7.07 5.23 6.36
CA ALA A 92 -6.03 5.12 5.34
C ALA A 92 -5.81 3.65 4.90
N GLU A 93 -5.84 2.69 5.84
CA GLU A 93 -5.79 1.25 5.52
C GLU A 93 -6.99 0.81 4.65
N LYS A 94 -8.20 1.31 4.92
CA LYS A 94 -9.37 1.03 4.06
C LYS A 94 -9.24 1.67 2.68
N ASN A 95 -8.78 2.92 2.62
CA ASN A 95 -8.59 3.65 1.36
C ASN A 95 -7.56 2.93 0.48
N SER A 96 -6.41 2.56 1.04
CA SER A 96 -5.38 1.81 0.31
C SER A 96 -5.90 0.47 -0.23
N ALA A 97 -6.72 -0.26 0.54
CA ALA A 97 -7.35 -1.50 0.08
C ALA A 97 -8.34 -1.25 -1.08
N MET A 98 -9.14 -0.19 -1.01
CA MET A 98 -10.07 0.20 -2.08
C MET A 98 -9.33 0.59 -3.36
N LEU A 99 -8.27 1.41 -3.24
CA LEU A 99 -7.46 1.85 -4.37
C LEU A 99 -6.69 0.69 -4.99
N THR A 100 -6.16 -0.23 -4.18
CA THR A 100 -5.51 -1.46 -4.68
C THR A 100 -6.48 -2.28 -5.54
N ARG A 101 -7.72 -2.50 -5.06
CA ARG A 101 -8.75 -3.18 -5.85
C ARG A 101 -9.14 -2.42 -7.12
N ALA A 102 -9.19 -1.09 -7.06
CA ALA A 102 -9.47 -0.27 -8.23
C ALA A 102 -8.37 -0.46 -9.29
N VAL A 103 -7.10 -0.40 -8.89
CA VAL A 103 -5.96 -0.67 -9.77
C VAL A 103 -6.03 -2.09 -10.33
N GLU A 104 -6.29 -3.12 -9.52
CA GLU A 104 -6.45 -4.51 -9.99
C GLU A 104 -7.59 -4.70 -10.98
N LYS A 105 -8.68 -3.93 -10.85
CA LYS A 105 -9.80 -4.01 -11.80
C LYS A 105 -9.47 -3.33 -13.12
N LEU A 106 -8.74 -2.21 -13.06
CA LEU A 106 -8.40 -1.37 -14.20
C LEU A 106 -7.14 -1.83 -14.93
N SER A 107 -6.31 -2.61 -14.26
CA SER A 107 -5.06 -3.17 -14.77
C SER A 107 -4.98 -4.65 -14.45
N ARG A 108 -4.50 -5.46 -15.40
CA ARG A 108 -4.45 -6.92 -15.29
C ARG A 108 -3.29 -7.40 -14.42
N VAL A 109 -3.09 -6.78 -13.26
CA VAL A 109 -1.93 -7.04 -12.39
C VAL A 109 -1.93 -8.45 -11.82
N LEU A 110 -3.10 -9.08 -11.67
CA LEU A 110 -3.26 -10.44 -11.14
C LEU A 110 -3.53 -11.53 -12.19
N GLU A 111 -3.57 -11.16 -13.47
CA GLU A 111 -3.53 -12.08 -14.62
C GLU A 111 -2.08 -12.26 -15.09
#